data_AF-A0A954Q181-F1
#
_entry.id   AF-A0A954Q181-F1
#
_cell.length_a   1.000
_cell.length_b   1.000
_cell.length_c   1.000
_cell.angle_alpha   90.00
_cell.angle_beta   90.00
_cell.angle_gamma   90.00
#
_symmetry.space_group_name_H-M   'P 1'
#
loop_
_entity.id
_entity.type
_entity.pdbx_description
1 polymer ?
#
loop_
_entity_poly.entity_id
_entity_poly.type
_entity_poly.pdbx_seq_one_letter_code
_entity_poly.pdbx_strand_id
1 'polypeptide(L)'
;MMITTTSRIGVLAICVACLASSASAQQLLPKQQHRTSDAPFLKPAEAVKKMSIPDGFDVSIFAAEPDLAEPIAFCFDDRGRLWVVENMNYRTRREHTDDKVTRIQILEDSNSDGVFDIRKTFADDLTFTSGIAVGFGGVYVGSPPNFSFIPDADGDDKPDGPPQVLLDGWGINDRHETLNSFIWGPDGWLYGCHGVFTQSRVGKPGDDPSRRQFIDGGIWRFHPVTNKYEVFARGL
;
A
#
# COMPACT_ATOMS: atom_id res chain seq x y z
N MET A 1 -35.90 -57.14 48.04
CA MET A 1 -36.49 -55.81 47.82
C MET A 1 -35.59 -54.80 48.50
N MET A 2 -34.53 -54.38 47.79
CA MET A 2 -33.52 -53.44 48.28
C MET A 2 -33.20 -52.49 47.13
N ILE A 3 -33.37 -51.21 47.43
CA ILE A 3 -33.12 -50.07 46.57
C ILE A 3 -31.61 -49.82 46.63
N THR A 4 -30.90 -49.95 45.52
CA THR A 4 -29.49 -49.57 45.41
C THR A 4 -29.36 -48.33 44.54
N THR A 5 -29.07 -47.23 45.24
CA THR A 5 -28.68 -45.92 44.76
C THR A 5 -27.33 -46.01 44.05
N THR A 6 -27.26 -45.68 42.76
CA THR A 6 -26.00 -45.43 42.06
C THR A 6 -25.77 -43.93 41.91
N SER A 7 -24.75 -43.46 42.62
CA SER A 7 -24.25 -42.09 42.66
C SER A 7 -23.72 -41.65 41.29
N ARG A 8 -24.06 -40.42 40.91
CA ARG A 8 -23.56 -39.73 39.71
C ARG A 8 -22.13 -39.26 39.96
N ILE A 9 -21.16 -39.81 39.21
CA ILE A 9 -19.82 -39.23 39.10
C ILE A 9 -19.88 -38.20 37.97
N GLY A 10 -19.93 -36.92 38.34
CA GLY A 10 -19.74 -35.81 37.40
C GLY A 10 -18.26 -35.67 37.07
N VAL A 11 -17.89 -35.87 35.81
CA VAL A 11 -16.57 -35.51 35.29
C VAL A 11 -16.62 -34.01 34.99
N LEU A 12 -15.98 -33.22 35.85
CA LEU A 12 -15.77 -31.80 35.63
C LEU A 12 -14.67 -31.66 34.56
N ALA A 13 -15.08 -31.50 33.30
CA ALA A 13 -14.16 -31.12 32.23
C ALA A 13 -13.75 -29.65 32.44
N ILE A 14 -12.54 -29.44 32.97
CA ILE A 14 -11.90 -28.13 33.02
C ILE A 14 -11.49 -27.79 31.58
N CYS A 15 -12.35 -27.08 30.86
CA CYS A 15 -11.98 -26.38 29.64
C CYS A 15 -11.00 -25.28 30.02
N VAL A 16 -9.71 -25.56 29.87
CA VAL A 16 -8.67 -24.52 29.83
C VAL A 16 -8.91 -23.73 28.55
N ALA A 17 -9.64 -22.63 28.66
CA ALA A 17 -9.71 -21.63 27.61
C ALA A 17 -8.30 -21.07 27.43
N CYS A 18 -7.61 -21.50 26.38
CA CYS A 18 -6.42 -20.82 25.89
C CYS A 18 -6.85 -19.43 25.45
N LEU A 19 -6.75 -18.46 26.36
CA LEU A 19 -6.65 -17.04 26.01
C LEU A 19 -5.36 -16.89 25.22
N ALA A 20 -5.46 -17.06 23.90
CA ALA A 20 -4.45 -16.59 22.99
C ALA A 20 -4.45 -15.08 23.11
N SER A 21 -3.55 -14.56 23.94
CA SER A 21 -3.19 -13.15 23.97
C SER A 21 -2.77 -12.80 22.55
N SER A 22 -3.64 -12.13 21.80
CA SER A 22 -3.26 -11.45 20.57
C SER A 22 -2.33 -10.34 20.99
N ALA A 23 -1.04 -10.65 21.08
CA ALA A 23 0.00 -9.65 21.13
C ALA A 23 -0.15 -8.86 19.83
N SER A 24 -0.80 -7.71 19.92
CA SER A 24 -0.76 -6.67 18.89
C SER A 24 0.68 -6.58 18.45
N ALA A 25 0.96 -6.95 17.19
CA ALA A 25 2.28 -6.76 16.61
C ALA A 25 2.63 -5.29 16.86
N GLN A 26 3.56 -5.05 17.78
CA GLN A 26 3.99 -3.71 18.10
C GLN A 26 4.65 -3.21 16.81
N GLN A 27 3.92 -2.38 16.08
CA GLN A 27 4.28 -1.87 14.78
C GLN A 27 5.47 -0.92 14.99
N LEU A 28 6.66 -1.50 15.08
CA LEU A 28 7.90 -0.76 15.23
C LEU A 28 8.10 0.01 13.93
N LEU A 29 7.82 1.31 13.97
CA LEU A 29 8.40 2.26 13.03
C LEU A 29 9.90 1.95 12.92
N PRO A 30 10.47 1.88 11.71
CA PRO A 30 11.90 1.64 11.57
C PRO A 30 12.70 2.70 12.31
N LYS A 31 13.95 2.32 12.62
CA LYS A 31 14.91 3.06 13.44
C LYS A 31 14.96 4.56 13.12
N GLN A 32 15.28 5.37 14.14
CA GLN A 32 15.47 6.83 14.04
C GLN A 32 16.05 7.27 12.70
N GLN A 33 15.32 8.15 12.02
CA GLN A 33 15.71 8.72 10.74
C GLN A 33 17.11 9.34 10.82
N HIS A 34 17.97 8.99 9.86
CA HIS A 34 19.33 9.52 9.80
C HIS A 34 19.30 11.05 9.57
N ARG A 35 19.81 11.84 10.52
CA ARG A 35 19.83 13.30 10.42
C ARG A 35 20.84 13.75 9.37
N THR A 36 20.36 14.29 8.25
CA THR A 36 21.21 14.92 7.22
C THR A 36 21.34 16.44 7.40
N SER A 37 20.65 17.02 8.38
CA SER A 37 20.73 18.43 8.73
C SER A 37 20.43 18.68 10.21
N ASP A 38 20.83 19.85 10.70
CA ASP A 38 20.52 20.35 12.06
C ASP A 38 19.09 20.89 12.18
N ALA A 39 18.27 20.77 11.12
CA ALA A 39 16.87 21.16 11.17
C ALA A 39 16.15 20.42 12.33
N PRO A 40 15.32 21.11 13.12
CA PRO A 40 14.53 20.47 14.15
C PRO A 40 13.43 19.63 13.50
N PHE A 41 13.26 18.39 13.98
CA PHE A 41 12.05 17.63 13.68
C PHE A 41 10.86 18.31 14.38
N LEU A 42 9.87 18.70 13.59
CA LEU A 42 8.67 19.35 14.09
C LEU A 42 7.63 18.30 14.43
N LYS A 43 6.89 18.50 15.51
CA LYS A 43 5.64 17.78 15.71
C LYS A 43 4.62 18.21 14.65
N PRO A 44 3.60 17.39 14.33
CA PRO A 44 2.63 17.72 13.29
C PRO A 44 1.99 19.10 13.46
N ALA A 45 1.52 19.43 14.67
CA ALA A 45 0.92 20.73 14.97
C ALA A 45 1.90 21.91 14.86
N GLU A 46 3.20 21.68 15.08
CA GLU A 46 4.24 22.70 14.90
C GLU A 46 4.58 22.90 13.42
N ALA A 47 4.53 21.83 12.62
CA ALA A 47 4.69 21.90 11.17
C ALA A 47 3.59 22.77 10.54
N VAL A 48 2.32 22.51 10.87
CA VAL A 48 1.17 23.31 10.38
C VAL A 48 1.32 24.79 10.74
N LYS A 49 1.69 25.10 11.99
CA LYS A 49 1.91 26.49 12.45
C LYS A 49 3.03 27.23 11.70
N LYS A 50 3.97 26.51 11.08
CA LYS A 50 5.08 27.09 10.32
C LYS A 50 4.83 27.15 8.82
N MET A 51 3.70 26.61 8.32
CA MET A 51 3.34 26.72 6.91
C MET A 51 2.93 28.16 6.57
N SER A 52 3.33 28.63 5.39
CA SER A 52 2.75 29.83 4.79
C SER A 52 1.52 29.42 3.99
N ILE A 53 0.33 29.81 4.45
CA ILE A 53 -0.95 29.40 3.87
C ILE A 53 -1.55 30.58 3.11
N PRO A 54 -1.90 30.43 1.81
CA PRO A 54 -2.57 31.48 1.06
C PRO A 54 -3.95 31.83 1.65
N ASP A 55 -4.38 33.08 1.48
CA ASP A 55 -5.72 33.52 1.91
C ASP A 55 -6.82 32.63 1.28
N GLY A 56 -7.80 32.23 2.10
CA GLY A 56 -8.91 31.36 1.68
C GLY A 56 -8.63 29.86 1.75
N PHE A 57 -7.46 29.46 2.26
CA PHE A 57 -7.11 28.06 2.51
C PHE A 57 -6.86 27.82 3.99
N ASP A 58 -7.14 26.60 4.43
CA ASP A 58 -6.79 26.08 5.75
C ASP A 58 -6.00 24.78 5.59
N VAL A 59 -5.17 24.45 6.59
CA VAL A 59 -4.42 23.19 6.65
C VAL A 59 -4.72 22.50 7.97
N SER A 60 -5.20 21.26 7.90
CA SER A 60 -5.42 20.37 9.04
C SER A 60 -4.53 19.14 8.94
N ILE A 61 -4.37 18.44 10.07
CA ILE A 61 -3.63 17.18 10.13
C ILE A 61 -4.64 16.05 9.99
N PHE A 62 -4.63 15.34 8.87
CA PHE A 62 -5.44 14.13 8.70
C PHE A 62 -4.78 12.94 9.40
N ALA A 63 -3.51 12.67 9.09
CA ALA A 63 -2.70 11.60 9.67
C ALA A 63 -1.24 12.04 9.88
N ALA A 64 -0.55 11.46 10.86
CA ALA A 64 0.86 11.76 11.16
C ALA A 64 1.55 10.62 11.92
N GLU A 65 2.85 10.73 12.15
CA GLU A 65 3.57 9.82 13.04
C GLU A 65 2.99 9.87 14.47
N PRO A 66 2.87 8.71 15.16
CA PRO A 66 3.39 7.39 14.79
C PRO A 66 2.44 6.53 13.95
N ASP A 67 1.27 7.04 13.56
CA ASP A 67 0.22 6.24 12.92
C ASP A 67 0.46 5.94 11.44
N LEU A 68 1.30 6.77 10.79
CA LEU A 68 1.74 6.62 9.41
C LEU A 68 3.24 6.90 9.31
N ALA A 69 3.94 6.18 8.43
CA ALA A 69 5.39 6.29 8.25
C ALA A 69 5.83 6.09 6.80
N GLU A 70 6.77 6.92 6.35
CA GLU A 70 7.35 6.91 4.99
C GLU A 70 6.29 6.67 3.88
N PRO A 71 5.20 7.47 3.85
CA PRO A 71 4.20 7.36 2.78
C PRO A 71 4.85 7.75 1.45
N ILE A 72 4.76 6.86 0.45
CA ILE A 72 5.35 7.08 -0.89
C ILE A 72 4.29 7.28 -1.98
N ALA A 73 3.10 6.71 -1.80
CA ALA A 73 1.99 6.81 -2.73
C ALA A 73 0.67 6.67 -1.95
N PHE A 74 -0.39 7.31 -2.44
CA PHE A 74 -1.72 7.14 -1.88
C PHE A 74 -2.79 7.30 -2.96
N CYS A 75 -4.00 6.79 -2.67
CA CYS A 75 -5.20 7.05 -3.46
C CYS A 75 -6.43 7.03 -2.53
N PHE A 76 -7.58 7.42 -3.08
CA PHE A 76 -8.86 7.30 -2.38
C PHE A 76 -9.72 6.23 -3.05
N ASP A 77 -10.47 5.48 -2.25
CA ASP A 77 -11.51 4.61 -2.78
C ASP A 77 -12.85 5.33 -2.93
N ASP A 78 -13.86 4.63 -3.45
CA ASP A 78 -15.21 5.13 -3.68
C ASP A 78 -15.99 5.43 -2.39
N ARG A 79 -15.48 4.96 -1.24
CA ARG A 79 -16.00 5.26 0.10
C ARG A 79 -15.32 6.47 0.74
N GLY A 80 -14.35 7.08 0.05
CA GLY A 80 -13.61 8.25 0.54
C GLY A 80 -12.50 7.91 1.54
N ARG A 81 -12.13 6.63 1.68
CA ARG A 81 -11.03 6.21 2.57
C ARG A 81 -9.70 6.45 1.90
N LEU A 82 -8.69 6.82 2.68
CA LEU A 82 -7.34 7.06 2.19
C LEU A 82 -6.52 5.76 2.26
N TRP A 83 -6.05 5.29 1.11
CA TRP A 83 -5.19 4.13 0.99
C TRP A 83 -3.75 4.58 0.75
N VAL A 84 -2.82 4.18 1.63
CA VAL A 84 -1.45 4.67 1.65
C VAL A 84 -0.46 3.53 1.57
N VAL A 85 0.52 3.65 0.67
CA VAL A 85 1.71 2.80 0.65
C VAL A 85 2.77 3.39 1.57
N GLU A 86 3.11 2.65 2.63
CA GLU A 86 4.26 2.92 3.49
C GLU A 86 5.46 2.12 2.95
N ASN A 87 6.46 2.79 2.38
CA ASN A 87 7.60 2.12 1.76
C ASN A 87 8.85 2.22 2.64
N MET A 88 8.98 1.23 3.53
CA MET A 88 10.07 1.15 4.50
C MET A 88 11.34 0.48 3.96
N ASN A 89 11.46 0.34 2.63
CA ASN A 89 12.60 -0.34 2.01
C ASN A 89 13.85 0.56 1.97
N TYR A 90 13.72 1.88 2.15
CA TYR A 90 14.86 2.79 2.26
C TYR A 90 15.47 2.72 3.67
N ARG A 91 16.67 2.14 3.80
CA ARG A 91 17.42 2.14 5.08
C ARG A 91 18.18 3.45 5.27
N THR A 92 18.72 3.96 4.17
CA THR A 92 19.32 5.29 4.07
C THR A 92 19.01 5.86 2.69
N ARG A 93 19.48 7.09 2.40
CA ARG A 93 19.39 7.66 1.05
C ARG A 93 20.09 6.83 -0.04
N ARG A 94 21.03 5.94 0.33
CA ARG A 94 21.82 5.13 -0.61
C ARG A 94 21.61 3.62 -0.46
N GLU A 95 21.11 3.19 0.69
CA GLU A 95 20.97 1.78 1.05
C GLU A 95 19.49 1.39 1.11
N HIS A 96 19.20 0.25 0.49
CA HIS A 96 17.86 -0.29 0.36
C HIS A 96 17.87 -1.74 0.81
N THR A 97 16.75 -2.21 1.32
CA THR A 97 16.51 -3.63 1.56
C THR A 97 15.49 -4.18 0.57
N ASP A 98 15.63 -5.45 0.21
CA ASP A 98 14.62 -6.19 -0.53
C ASP A 98 13.64 -6.93 0.42
N ASP A 99 13.77 -6.72 1.74
CA ASP A 99 12.85 -7.25 2.73
C ASP A 99 11.40 -6.86 2.41
N LYS A 100 10.47 -7.75 2.76
CA LYS A 100 9.04 -7.53 2.67
C LYS A 100 8.55 -6.64 3.82
N VAL A 101 8.81 -5.34 3.71
CA VAL A 101 8.52 -4.34 4.77
C VAL A 101 7.63 -3.20 4.29
N THR A 102 7.25 -3.18 3.00
CA THR A 102 6.27 -2.23 2.49
C THR A 102 4.86 -2.68 2.85
N ARG A 103 4.02 -1.72 3.24
CA ARG A 103 2.64 -1.98 3.69
C ARG A 103 1.65 -1.08 2.98
N ILE A 104 0.39 -1.53 2.91
CA ILE A 104 -0.75 -0.76 2.45
C ILE A 104 -1.68 -0.55 3.64
N GLN A 105 -1.85 0.71 4.02
CA GLN A 105 -2.71 1.15 5.12
C GLN A 105 -3.99 1.76 4.57
N ILE A 106 -5.11 1.50 5.24
CA ILE A 106 -6.41 2.12 4.96
C ILE A 106 -6.74 3.01 6.16
N LEU A 107 -6.95 4.30 5.91
CA LEU A 107 -7.31 5.31 6.90
C LEU A 107 -8.72 5.81 6.59
N GLU A 108 -9.61 5.70 7.56
CA GLU A 108 -11.02 6.07 7.46
C GLU A 108 -11.36 7.08 8.56
N ASP A 109 -12.02 8.16 8.14
CA ASP A 109 -12.66 9.15 9.00
C ASP A 109 -14.15 8.84 9.02
N SER A 110 -14.61 8.17 10.09
CA SER A 110 -15.98 7.68 10.23
C SER A 110 -16.95 8.74 10.76
N ASN A 111 -16.43 9.85 11.29
CA ASN A 111 -17.21 10.94 11.87
C ASN A 111 -17.19 12.24 11.03
N SER A 112 -16.40 12.26 9.95
CA SER A 112 -16.21 13.39 9.02
C SER A 112 -15.64 14.65 9.69
N ASP A 113 -14.80 14.52 10.71
CA ASP A 113 -14.14 15.64 11.39
C ASP A 113 -12.82 16.08 10.74
N GLY A 114 -12.39 15.38 9.68
CA GLY A 114 -11.16 15.67 8.94
C GLY A 114 -9.91 15.02 9.55
N VAL A 115 -10.07 14.09 10.48
CA VAL A 115 -9.01 13.26 11.07
C VAL A 115 -9.42 11.79 10.97
N PHE A 116 -8.50 10.90 10.60
CA PHE A 116 -8.85 9.48 10.60
C PHE A 116 -9.08 8.98 12.04
N ASP A 117 -10.04 8.07 12.22
CA ASP A 117 -10.28 7.38 13.50
C ASP A 117 -10.20 5.86 13.38
N ILE A 118 -10.22 5.33 12.15
CA ILE A 118 -10.05 3.91 11.85
C ILE A 118 -8.81 3.71 10.98
N ARG A 119 -7.96 2.76 11.40
CA ARG A 119 -6.82 2.28 10.61
C ARG A 119 -6.90 0.78 10.42
N LYS A 120 -6.71 0.31 9.19
CA LYS A 120 -6.54 -1.10 8.84
C LYS A 120 -5.26 -1.30 8.02
N THR A 121 -4.70 -2.50 8.11
CA THR A 121 -3.61 -2.94 7.23
C THR A 121 -4.17 -3.89 6.21
N PHE A 122 -4.11 -3.51 4.94
CA PHE A 122 -4.55 -4.36 3.83
C PHE A 122 -3.49 -5.41 3.50
N ALA A 123 -2.24 -4.99 3.32
CA ALA A 123 -1.11 -5.87 3.04
C ALA A 123 0.14 -5.36 3.75
N ASP A 124 0.99 -6.25 4.26
CA ASP A 124 2.23 -5.89 4.97
C ASP A 124 3.47 -6.69 4.55
N ASP A 125 3.35 -7.48 3.48
CA ASP A 125 4.39 -8.39 3.00
C ASP A 125 4.90 -8.03 1.58
N LEU A 126 4.84 -6.74 1.24
CA LEU A 126 5.28 -6.22 -0.05
C LEU A 126 6.75 -5.74 0.00
N THR A 127 7.40 -5.78 -1.16
CA THR A 127 8.75 -5.23 -1.35
C THR A 127 8.64 -4.04 -2.30
N PHE A 128 9.17 -2.89 -1.89
CA PHE A 128 9.37 -1.69 -2.71
C PHE A 128 8.18 -1.38 -3.66
N THR A 129 7.11 -0.82 -3.10
CA THR A 129 5.94 -0.40 -3.89
C THR A 129 5.94 1.11 -4.07
N SER A 130 5.68 1.60 -5.28
CA SER A 130 5.76 3.02 -5.66
C SER A 130 4.49 3.57 -6.32
N GLY A 131 3.48 2.73 -6.54
CA GLY A 131 2.18 3.13 -7.06
C GLY A 131 1.05 2.30 -6.47
N ILE A 132 -0.10 2.92 -6.27
CA ILE A 132 -1.32 2.30 -5.75
C ILE A 132 -2.56 2.88 -6.43
N ALA A 133 -3.52 2.01 -6.77
CA ALA A 133 -4.89 2.41 -7.11
C ALA A 133 -5.88 1.34 -6.64
N VAL A 134 -7.00 1.76 -6.05
CA VAL A 134 -8.10 0.85 -5.66
C VAL A 134 -9.15 0.85 -6.76
N GLY A 135 -9.68 -0.32 -7.10
CA GLY A 135 -10.76 -0.45 -8.07
C GLY A 135 -10.91 -1.87 -8.58
N PHE A 136 -12.02 -2.16 -9.27
CA PHE A 136 -12.27 -3.45 -9.90
C PHE A 136 -12.14 -4.66 -8.95
N GLY A 137 -12.55 -4.50 -7.69
CA GLY A 137 -12.54 -5.58 -6.68
C GLY A 137 -11.14 -5.90 -6.13
N GLY A 138 -10.28 -4.90 -5.99
CA GLY A 138 -8.96 -5.08 -5.40
C GLY A 138 -8.06 -3.85 -5.50
N VAL A 139 -6.76 -4.10 -5.37
CA VAL A 139 -5.72 -3.06 -5.32
C VAL A 139 -4.65 -3.32 -6.36
N TYR A 140 -4.44 -2.34 -7.23
CA TYR A 140 -3.35 -2.32 -8.21
C TYR A 140 -2.10 -1.74 -7.56
N VAL A 141 -0.97 -2.44 -7.68
CA VAL A 141 0.30 -2.05 -7.07
C VAL A 141 1.43 -2.05 -8.08
N GLY A 142 2.29 -1.04 -7.98
CA GLY A 142 3.53 -0.94 -8.74
C GLY A 142 4.71 -1.35 -7.88
N SER A 143 5.21 -2.57 -8.07
CA SER A 143 6.34 -3.13 -7.32
C SER A 143 7.33 -3.76 -8.30
N PRO A 144 8.28 -2.97 -8.87
CA PRO A 144 9.21 -3.45 -9.88
C PRO A 144 9.85 -4.80 -9.50
N PRO A 145 9.89 -5.78 -10.42
CA PRO A 145 9.66 -5.65 -11.85
C PRO A 145 8.18 -5.78 -12.29
N ASN A 146 7.25 -5.80 -11.33
CA ASN A 146 5.86 -6.18 -11.55
C ASN A 146 4.89 -5.00 -11.40
N PHE A 147 3.89 -4.99 -12.25
CA PHE A 147 2.61 -4.34 -12.02
C PHE A 147 1.60 -5.45 -11.71
N SER A 148 1.03 -5.42 -10.50
CA SER A 148 0.24 -6.51 -9.96
C SER A 148 -1.13 -6.04 -9.47
N PHE A 149 -2.06 -6.98 -9.36
CA PHE A 149 -3.37 -6.80 -8.74
C PHE A 149 -3.54 -7.73 -7.54
N ILE A 150 -3.95 -7.17 -6.41
CA ILE A 150 -4.24 -7.89 -5.18
C ILE A 150 -5.77 -7.95 -5.05
N PRO A 151 -6.40 -9.13 -5.17
CA PRO A 151 -7.85 -9.25 -5.15
C PRO A 151 -8.43 -8.99 -3.75
N ASP A 152 -9.59 -8.34 -3.71
CA ASP A 152 -10.48 -8.12 -2.56
C ASP A 152 -11.92 -8.07 -3.12
N ALA A 153 -12.38 -9.24 -3.57
CA ALA A 153 -13.64 -9.43 -4.26
C ALA A 153 -14.83 -9.49 -3.30
N ASP A 154 -14.60 -9.86 -2.03
CA ASP A 154 -15.62 -9.83 -0.99
C ASP A 154 -15.73 -8.46 -0.27
N GLY A 155 -14.77 -7.57 -0.48
CA GLY A 155 -14.77 -6.19 0.02
C GLY A 155 -14.55 -6.12 1.52
N ASP A 156 -13.88 -7.11 2.12
CA ASP A 156 -13.65 -7.19 3.56
C ASP A 156 -12.39 -6.44 4.03
N ASP A 157 -11.74 -5.73 3.10
CA ASP A 157 -10.47 -5.01 3.28
C ASP A 157 -9.29 -5.95 3.58
N LYS A 158 -9.33 -7.21 3.09
CA LYS A 158 -8.20 -8.15 3.13
C LYS A 158 -7.95 -8.77 1.75
N PRO A 159 -6.69 -9.10 1.44
CA PRO A 159 -6.37 -9.84 0.23
C PRO A 159 -7.02 -11.23 0.21
N ASP A 160 -7.80 -11.51 -0.85
CA ASP A 160 -8.35 -12.83 -1.13
C ASP A 160 -7.29 -13.85 -1.56
N GLY A 161 -6.10 -13.37 -1.90
CA GLY A 161 -5.03 -14.19 -2.42
C GLY A 161 -3.74 -13.43 -2.69
N PRO A 162 -2.72 -14.12 -3.20
CA PRO A 162 -1.44 -13.49 -3.51
C PRO A 162 -1.58 -12.47 -4.65
N PRO A 163 -0.67 -11.48 -4.72
CA PRO A 163 -0.62 -10.55 -5.85
C PRO A 163 -0.52 -11.28 -7.19
N GLN A 164 -1.38 -10.92 -8.13
CA GLN A 164 -1.43 -11.43 -9.49
C GLN A 164 -0.65 -10.49 -10.40
N VAL A 165 0.44 -10.98 -11.01
CA VAL A 165 1.24 -10.15 -11.93
C VAL A 165 0.47 -9.95 -13.23
N LEU A 166 0.11 -8.71 -13.53
CA LEU A 166 -0.60 -8.33 -14.75
C LEU A 166 0.38 -7.97 -15.87
N LEU A 167 1.46 -7.27 -15.52
CA LEU A 167 2.57 -6.93 -16.41
C LEU A 167 3.89 -7.06 -15.66
N ASP A 168 4.94 -7.45 -16.38
CA ASP A 168 6.30 -7.51 -15.88
C ASP A 168 7.29 -6.80 -16.82
N GLY A 169 8.56 -6.70 -16.39
CA GLY A 169 9.62 -6.06 -17.15
C GLY A 169 9.79 -4.56 -16.86
N TRP A 170 9.25 -4.10 -15.73
CA TRP A 170 9.51 -2.78 -15.18
C TRP A 170 10.92 -2.72 -14.59
N GLY A 171 11.70 -1.72 -14.98
CA GLY A 171 13.04 -1.49 -14.46
C GLY A 171 13.04 -0.95 -13.03
N ILE A 172 14.21 -1.04 -12.39
CA ILE A 172 14.50 -0.49 -11.07
C ILE A 172 15.88 0.18 -11.03
N ASN A 173 16.37 0.62 -12.20
CA ASN A 173 17.69 1.26 -12.34
C ASN A 173 17.80 2.52 -11.46
N ASP A 174 16.76 3.35 -11.49
CA ASP A 174 16.56 4.45 -10.56
C ASP A 174 15.24 4.25 -9.80
N ARG A 175 15.34 4.00 -8.49
CA ARG A 175 14.19 3.75 -7.60
C ARG A 175 13.25 4.97 -7.51
N HIS A 176 13.71 6.16 -7.86
CA HIS A 176 12.89 7.37 -7.89
C HIS A 176 11.99 7.46 -9.14
N GLU A 177 12.30 6.69 -10.19
CA GLU A 177 11.71 6.82 -11.53
C GLU A 177 11.01 5.56 -12.02
N THR A 178 10.59 4.71 -11.08
CA THR A 178 9.84 3.48 -11.35
C THR A 178 8.37 3.77 -11.68
N LEU A 179 7.59 2.75 -12.07
CA LEU A 179 6.16 2.91 -12.35
C LEU A 179 5.42 3.49 -11.13
N ASN A 180 4.78 4.65 -11.28
CA ASN A 180 4.14 5.36 -10.17
C ASN A 180 2.95 6.20 -10.65
N SER A 181 2.40 7.03 -9.75
CA SER A 181 1.35 8.03 -10.06
C SER A 181 0.11 7.42 -10.71
N PHE A 182 -0.41 6.34 -10.12
CA PHE A 182 -1.55 5.62 -10.69
C PHE A 182 -2.81 6.46 -10.58
N ILE A 183 -3.55 6.61 -11.68
CA ILE A 183 -4.79 7.37 -11.71
C ILE A 183 -5.80 6.74 -12.67
N TRP A 184 -7.05 6.64 -12.24
CA TRP A 184 -8.14 6.19 -13.10
C TRP A 184 -8.55 7.30 -14.06
N GLY A 185 -8.56 6.99 -15.35
CA GLY A 185 -9.21 7.82 -16.35
C GLY A 185 -10.72 7.59 -16.35
N PRO A 186 -11.52 8.61 -16.74
CA PRO A 186 -12.97 8.45 -16.88
C PRO A 186 -13.38 7.48 -18.01
N ASP A 187 -12.41 7.07 -18.84
CA ASP A 187 -12.53 6.07 -19.89
C ASP A 187 -12.36 4.62 -19.38
N GLY A 188 -12.13 4.44 -18.09
CA GLY A 188 -11.95 3.13 -17.45
C GLY A 188 -10.54 2.55 -17.57
N TRP A 189 -9.57 3.33 -18.08
CA TRP A 189 -8.16 2.94 -18.11
C TRP A 189 -7.46 3.38 -16.83
N LEU A 190 -6.54 2.54 -16.33
CA LEU A 190 -5.57 2.95 -15.32
C LEU A 190 -4.37 3.58 -16.03
N TYR A 191 -4.04 4.81 -15.69
CA TYR A 191 -2.85 5.51 -16.18
C TYR A 191 -1.75 5.49 -15.12
N GLY A 192 -0.50 5.53 -15.56
CA GLY A 192 0.65 5.71 -14.67
C GLY A 192 1.81 6.40 -15.38
N CYS A 193 2.74 6.92 -14.60
CA CYS A 193 3.98 7.54 -15.07
C CYS A 193 5.15 6.57 -14.96
N HIS A 194 6.17 6.76 -15.80
CA HIS A 194 7.46 6.10 -15.72
C HIS A 194 8.57 7.09 -16.08
N GLY A 195 9.66 7.15 -15.32
CA GLY A 195 10.71 8.14 -15.52
C GLY A 195 11.78 7.70 -16.54
N VAL A 196 12.66 8.65 -16.89
CA VAL A 196 13.61 8.57 -18.01
C VAL A 196 14.88 7.77 -17.69
N PHE A 197 15.31 7.74 -16.44
CA PHE A 197 16.51 7.03 -15.99
C PHE A 197 16.25 5.55 -15.67
N THR A 198 15.00 5.11 -15.76
CA THR A 198 14.63 3.69 -15.63
C THR A 198 14.17 3.16 -16.98
N GLN A 199 14.84 2.10 -17.44
CA GLN A 199 14.54 1.47 -18.72
C GLN A 199 13.68 0.23 -18.49
N SER A 200 12.50 0.19 -19.11
CA SER A 200 11.57 -0.92 -18.98
C SER A 200 11.23 -1.54 -20.32
N ARG A 201 11.03 -2.87 -20.34
CA ARG A 201 10.49 -3.63 -21.48
C ARG A 201 9.27 -4.40 -21.02
N VAL A 202 8.14 -3.70 -21.04
CA VAL A 202 6.92 -4.12 -20.38
C VAL A 202 6.08 -5.00 -21.28
N GLY A 203 5.57 -6.10 -20.74
CA GLY A 203 4.63 -7.00 -21.40
C GLY A 203 3.89 -7.84 -20.39
N LYS A 204 3.09 -8.79 -20.86
CA LYS A 204 2.48 -9.79 -19.98
C LYS A 204 3.53 -10.80 -19.52
N PRO A 205 3.35 -11.42 -18.34
CA PRO A 205 4.21 -12.50 -17.90
C PRO A 205 4.39 -13.57 -18.97
N GLY A 206 5.64 -13.92 -19.28
CA GLY A 206 5.98 -14.91 -20.30
C GLY A 206 5.87 -14.44 -21.76
N ASP A 207 5.57 -13.16 -22.02
CA ASP A 207 5.58 -12.62 -23.39
C ASP A 207 6.98 -12.72 -24.02
N ASP A 208 6.96 -12.99 -25.32
CA ASP A 208 8.16 -12.96 -26.17
C ASP A 208 8.83 -11.57 -26.08
N PRO A 209 10.18 -11.50 -25.97
CA PRO A 209 10.89 -10.23 -25.90
C PRO A 209 10.55 -9.23 -27.01
N SER A 210 10.20 -9.69 -28.22
CA SER A 210 9.82 -8.84 -29.35
C SER A 210 8.44 -8.18 -29.21
N ARG A 211 7.57 -8.71 -28.34
CA ARG A 211 6.22 -8.18 -28.07
C ARG A 211 6.18 -7.14 -26.95
N ARG A 212 7.26 -7.03 -26.18
CA ARG A 212 7.36 -6.11 -25.05
C ARG A 212 7.57 -4.68 -25.53
N GLN A 213 6.84 -3.73 -24.95
CA GLN A 213 6.97 -2.32 -25.30
C GLN A 213 8.02 -1.66 -24.41
N PHE A 214 8.95 -0.95 -25.03
CA PHE A 214 9.98 -0.20 -24.33
C PHE A 214 9.41 1.10 -23.75
N ILE A 215 9.80 1.51 -22.54
CA ILE A 215 9.45 2.81 -21.94
C ILE A 215 10.55 3.29 -20.98
N ASP A 216 10.88 4.58 -21.08
CA ASP A 216 11.91 5.30 -20.34
C ASP A 216 11.58 6.82 -20.33
N GLY A 217 10.54 7.22 -19.60
CA GLY A 217 10.05 8.61 -19.61
C GLY A 217 8.75 8.73 -20.42
N GLY A 218 7.63 8.45 -19.77
CA GLY A 218 6.33 8.52 -20.43
C GLY A 218 5.13 8.15 -19.56
N ILE A 219 3.96 8.26 -20.17
CA ILE A 219 2.69 7.82 -19.62
C ILE A 219 2.35 6.48 -20.23
N TRP A 220 1.99 5.52 -19.38
CA TRP A 220 1.46 4.23 -19.78
C TRP A 220 0.03 4.07 -19.29
N ARG A 221 -0.70 3.13 -19.89
CA ARG A 221 -2.04 2.78 -19.42
C ARG A 221 -2.33 1.29 -19.54
N PHE A 222 -3.18 0.82 -18.64
CA PHE A 222 -3.66 -0.55 -18.59
C PHE A 222 -5.19 -0.59 -18.49
N HIS A 223 -5.84 -1.38 -19.35
CA HIS A 223 -7.28 -1.59 -19.30
C HIS A 223 -7.59 -2.85 -18.49
N PRO A 224 -8.28 -2.74 -17.33
CA PRO A 224 -8.46 -3.86 -16.40
C PRO A 224 -9.36 -4.98 -16.94
N VAL A 225 -10.41 -4.64 -17.71
CA VAL A 225 -11.30 -5.65 -18.30
C VAL A 225 -10.67 -6.37 -19.51
N THR A 226 -10.06 -5.63 -20.45
CA THR A 226 -9.49 -6.23 -21.67
C THR A 226 -8.05 -6.69 -21.50
N ASN A 227 -7.42 -6.41 -20.36
CA ASN A 227 -6.00 -6.67 -20.07
C ASN A 227 -5.07 -6.14 -21.19
N LYS A 228 -5.35 -4.91 -21.66
CA LYS A 228 -4.57 -4.26 -22.72
C LYS A 228 -3.60 -3.26 -22.09
N TYR A 229 -2.34 -3.30 -22.52
CA TYR A 229 -1.29 -2.37 -22.08
C TYR A 229 -0.77 -1.55 -23.25
N GLU A 230 -0.56 -0.25 -23.02
CA GLU A 230 -0.04 0.68 -24.00
C GLU A 230 0.89 1.71 -23.37
N VAL A 231 1.97 2.05 -24.08
CA VAL A 231 2.65 3.33 -23.87
C VAL A 231 1.82 4.41 -24.53
N PHE A 232 1.15 5.22 -23.72
CA PHE A 232 0.21 6.24 -24.17
C PHE A 232 0.91 7.50 -24.68
N ALA A 233 1.95 7.95 -23.97
CA ALA A 233 2.75 9.13 -24.34
C ALA A 233 4.21 8.96 -23.90
N ARG A 234 5.12 9.73 -24.51
CA ARG A 234 6.56 9.72 -24.22
C ARG A 234 7.11 11.15 -24.11
N GLY A 235 8.26 11.30 -23.45
CA GLY A 235 9.00 12.57 -23.36
C GLY A 235 8.80 13.32 -22.05
N LEU A 236 8.54 12.59 -20.95
CA LEU A 236 8.58 13.13 -19.59
C LEU A 236 10.01 13.26 -19.08
#